data_AF-A0A2Z6N5M5-F1
#
_entry.id   AF-A0A2Z6N5M5-F1
#
_cell.length_a   1.000
_cell.length_b   1.000
_cell.length_c   1.000
_cell.angle_alpha   90.00
_cell.angle_beta   90.00
_cell.angle_gamma   90.00
#
_symmetry.space_group_name_H-M   'P 1'
#
loop_
_entity.id
_entity.type
_entity.pdbx_description
1 polymer ?
#
loop_
_entity_poly.entity_id
_entity_poly.type
_entity_poly.pdbx_seq_one_letter_code
_entity_poly.pdbx_strand_id
1 'polypeptide(L)'
;MDNQVLMFKRGLLVEPSKINEAVAFYKHVFTAEEVPPPPFAAAELKIYDFHYLIMPLPSHMSINDEGDNRTIAIHEFQNNAAGVQRAISAGAVLEQVEGNIAAMYPGIPMAKIRDPFGFSWYIGKSTAVPRTSLP
;
A
#
# COMPACT_ATOMS: atom_id res chain seq x y z
N MET A 1 -0.52 6.17 31.23
CA MET A 1 0.49 6.87 30.41
C MET A 1 0.40 6.24 29.05
N ASP A 2 -0.26 6.92 28.13
CA ASP A 2 -0.36 6.45 26.75
C ASP A 2 1.04 6.50 26.17
N ASN A 3 1.64 5.34 25.98
CA ASN A 3 2.79 5.21 25.09
C ASN A 3 2.28 5.69 23.74
N GLN A 4 2.60 6.93 23.37
CA GLN A 4 2.61 7.33 21.98
C GLN A 4 3.68 6.47 21.31
N VAL A 5 3.28 5.26 20.93
CA VAL A 5 3.97 4.52 19.88
C VAL A 5 4.08 5.53 18.74
N LEU A 6 5.30 5.93 18.42
CA LEU A 6 5.59 6.73 17.24
C LEU A 6 5.09 5.91 16.05
N MET A 7 3.83 6.16 15.70
CA MET A 7 3.18 5.47 14.60
C MET A 7 3.78 6.04 13.34
N PHE A 8 4.65 5.27 12.69
CA PHE A 8 5.21 5.64 11.41
C PHE A 8 4.07 5.65 10.38
N LYS A 9 3.67 6.85 9.96
CA LYS A 9 2.68 7.03 8.90
C LYS A 9 3.40 7.29 7.59
N ARG A 10 3.06 6.52 6.55
CA ARG A 10 3.70 6.68 5.24
C ARG A 10 2.91 7.64 4.37
N GLY A 11 3.57 8.70 3.90
CA GLY A 11 2.99 9.64 2.96
C GLY A 11 2.91 9.06 1.54
N LEU A 12 1.74 9.16 0.92
CA LEU A 12 1.51 8.87 -0.50
C LEU A 12 1.19 10.20 -1.19
N LEU A 13 2.15 10.72 -1.95
CA LEU A 13 2.03 11.97 -2.69
C LEU A 13 1.30 11.73 -4.02
N VAL A 14 0.07 12.25 -4.10
CA VAL A 14 -0.85 12.07 -5.23
C VAL A 14 -1.16 13.43 -5.84
N GLU A 15 -1.32 13.50 -7.16
CA GLU A 15 -1.77 14.74 -7.82
C GLU A 15 -3.00 15.31 -7.11
N PRO A 16 -3.07 16.64 -6.84
CA PRO A 16 -4.17 17.23 -6.09
C PRO A 16 -5.56 16.90 -6.66
N SER A 17 -5.68 16.82 -7.99
CA SER A 17 -6.91 16.46 -8.69
C SER A 17 -7.32 14.98 -8.54
N LYS A 18 -6.42 14.13 -8.05
CA LYS A 18 -6.56 12.67 -7.98
C LYS A 18 -6.73 12.12 -6.56
N ILE A 19 -6.76 12.99 -5.54
CA ILE A 19 -6.88 12.59 -4.13
C ILE A 19 -8.12 11.72 -3.88
N ASN A 20 -9.30 12.15 -4.34
CA ASN A 20 -10.54 11.41 -4.12
C ASN A 20 -10.54 10.06 -4.85
N GLU A 21 -9.95 10.02 -6.06
CA GLU A 21 -9.78 8.79 -6.82
C GLU A 21 -8.85 7.82 -6.08
N ALA A 22 -7.76 8.30 -5.49
CA ALA A 22 -6.85 7.50 -4.68
C ALA A 22 -7.51 6.93 -3.44
N VAL A 23 -8.27 7.75 -2.70
CA VAL A 23 -9.03 7.27 -1.53
C VAL A 23 -10.02 6.17 -1.93
N ALA A 24 -10.78 6.38 -3.01
CA ALA A 24 -11.73 5.39 -3.50
C ALA A 24 -11.04 4.09 -3.96
N PHE A 25 -9.92 4.20 -4.68
CA PHE A 25 -9.13 3.07 -5.12
C PHE A 25 -8.63 2.23 -3.94
N TYR A 26 -8.00 2.86 -2.94
CA TYR A 26 -7.43 2.13 -1.81
C TYR A 26 -8.51 1.48 -0.92
N LYS A 27 -9.66 2.15 -0.74
CA LYS A 27 -10.83 1.54 -0.10
C LYS A 27 -11.32 0.31 -0.86
N HIS A 28 -11.40 0.38 -2.18
CA HIS A 28 -11.88 -0.73 -3.01
C HIS A 28 -10.90 -1.91 -3.07
N VAL A 29 -9.62 -1.62 -3.34
CA VAL A 29 -8.58 -2.63 -3.60
C VAL A 29 -8.07 -3.27 -2.33
N PHE A 30 -7.76 -2.46 -1.31
CA PHE A 30 -7.13 -2.89 -0.07
C PHE A 30 -8.08 -2.93 1.12
N THR A 31 -9.39 -2.77 0.89
CA THR A 31 -10.40 -2.69 1.97
C THR A 31 -10.02 -1.65 3.03
N ALA A 32 -9.41 -0.55 2.59
CA ALA A 32 -8.87 0.47 3.48
C ALA A 32 -9.97 1.11 4.33
N GLU A 33 -9.67 1.36 5.60
CA GLU A 33 -10.55 2.09 6.51
C GLU A 33 -10.08 3.54 6.62
N GLU A 34 -11.03 4.49 6.55
CA GLU A 34 -10.70 5.90 6.74
C GLU A 34 -10.63 6.22 8.23
N VAL A 35 -9.50 6.79 8.64
CA VAL A 35 -9.30 7.27 10.00
C VAL A 35 -9.82 8.72 10.06
N PRO A 36 -10.51 9.13 11.14
CA PRO A 36 -11.05 10.48 11.28
C PRO A 36 -10.02 11.59 10.94
N PRO A 37 -10.50 12.76 10.47
CA PRO A 37 -9.73 13.65 9.61
C PRO A 37 -8.31 13.94 10.12
N PRO A 38 -7.27 13.66 9.32
CA PRO A 38 -5.91 13.90 9.75
C PRO A 38 -5.61 15.42 9.76
N PRO A 39 -4.78 15.90 10.70
CA PRO A 39 -4.53 17.34 10.84
C PRO A 39 -3.73 17.97 9.68
N PHE A 40 -3.01 17.19 8.87
CA PHE A 40 -2.08 17.70 7.85
C PHE A 40 -2.09 16.92 6.52
N ALA A 41 -3.01 15.99 6.34
CA ALA A 41 -3.16 15.21 5.11
C ALA A 41 -4.57 15.40 4.53
N ALA A 42 -4.76 15.05 3.26
CA ALA A 42 -6.09 15.10 2.66
C ALA A 42 -6.97 13.94 3.13
N ALA A 43 -6.36 12.77 3.37
CA ALA A 43 -7.01 11.63 4.00
C ALA A 43 -5.98 10.75 4.73
N GLU A 44 -6.44 9.99 5.71
CA GLU A 44 -5.65 8.95 6.37
C GLU A 44 -6.37 7.61 6.22
N LEU A 45 -5.66 6.64 5.65
CA LEU A 45 -6.18 5.31 5.38
C LEU A 45 -5.41 4.27 6.16
N LYS A 46 -6.14 3.44 6.88
CA LYS A 46 -5.62 2.23 7.49
C LYS A 46 -5.77 1.07 6.51
N ILE A 47 -4.64 0.49 6.13
CA ILE A 47 -4.57 -0.71 5.30
C ILE A 47 -3.84 -1.77 6.14
N TYR A 48 -4.56 -2.81 6.58
CA TYR A 48 -4.11 -3.72 7.62
C TYR A 48 -3.66 -2.97 8.88
N ASP A 49 -2.43 -3.19 9.35
CA ASP A 49 -1.87 -2.53 10.53
C ASP A 49 -1.10 -1.24 10.20
N PHE A 50 -1.11 -0.80 8.94
CA PHE A 50 -0.36 0.36 8.48
C PHE A 50 -1.25 1.55 8.20
N HIS A 51 -0.75 2.74 8.52
CA HIS A 51 -1.41 4.01 8.25
C HIS A 51 -0.71 4.75 7.11
N TYR A 52 -1.50 5.12 6.11
CA TYR A 52 -1.08 5.84 4.92
C TYR A 52 -1.75 7.21 4.88
N LEU A 53 -0.95 8.23 4.66
CA LEU A 53 -1.43 9.61 4.52
C LEU A 53 -1.51 9.95 3.04
N ILE A 54 -2.71 10.20 2.55
CA ILE A 54 -2.90 10.70 1.19
C ILE A 54 -2.64 12.20 1.22
N MET A 55 -1.59 12.62 0.53
CA MET A 55 -1.12 14.00 0.56
C MET A 55 -1.06 14.56 -0.87
N PRO A 56 -1.43 15.84 -1.08
CA PRO A 56 -1.27 16.47 -2.38
C PRO A 56 0.22 16.55 -2.75
N LEU A 57 0.56 16.15 -3.97
CA LEU A 57 1.87 16.37 -4.56
C LEU A 57 2.09 17.89 -4.70
N PRO A 58 3.15 18.46 -4.08
CA PRO A 58 3.51 19.86 -4.23
C PRO A 58 3.78 20.22 -5.69
N SER A 59 3.38 21.43 -6.10
CA SER A 59 3.44 21.90 -7.50
C SER A 59 4.85 21.96 -8.11
N HIS A 60 5.89 21.90 -7.29
CA HIS A 60 7.29 21.90 -7.72
C HIS A 60 7.90 20.49 -7.85
N MET A 61 7.11 19.44 -7.58
CA MET A 61 7.51 18.04 -7.73
C MET A 61 6.69 17.37 -8.83
N SER A 62 7.30 16.43 -9.54
CA SER A 62 6.59 15.52 -10.45
C SER A 62 6.66 14.08 -9.95
N ILE A 63 5.69 13.26 -10.35
CA ILE A 63 5.65 11.82 -10.04
C ILE A 63 6.94 11.12 -10.50
N ASN A 64 7.54 11.60 -11.59
CA ASN A 64 8.76 11.01 -12.16
C ASN A 64 10.02 11.36 -11.36
N ASP A 65 9.98 12.38 -10.50
CA ASP A 65 11.14 12.82 -9.71
C ASP A 65 11.37 11.96 -8.47
N GLU A 66 10.38 11.14 -8.07
CA GLU A 66 10.44 10.38 -6.81
C GLU A 66 11.17 9.02 -6.91
N GLY A 67 11.53 8.55 -8.11
CA GLY A 67 12.26 7.28 -8.27
C GLY A 67 11.65 6.11 -7.49
N ASP A 68 12.51 5.26 -6.89
CA ASP A 68 12.14 4.04 -6.14
C ASP A 68 11.39 4.32 -4.81
N ASN A 69 11.19 5.58 -4.40
CA ASN A 69 10.49 5.91 -3.14
C ASN A 69 8.98 5.58 -3.17
N ARG A 70 8.43 5.31 -4.35
CA ARG A 70 7.04 4.89 -4.56
C ARG A 70 6.82 3.38 -4.34
N THR A 71 7.87 2.66 -3.94
CA THR A 71 7.77 1.26 -3.56
C THR A 71 7.19 1.09 -2.15
N ILE A 72 6.01 0.48 -2.07
CA ILE A 72 5.29 0.13 -0.84
C ILE A 72 5.23 -1.41 -0.69
N ALA A 73 5.59 -1.93 0.47
CA ALA A 73 5.42 -3.35 0.78
C ALA A 73 4.11 -3.57 1.55
N ILE A 74 3.22 -4.41 1.03
CA ILE A 74 2.05 -4.94 1.73
C ILE A 74 2.21 -6.46 1.86
N HIS A 75 2.19 -6.95 3.10
CA HIS A 75 2.56 -8.34 3.34
C HIS A 75 1.41 -9.34 3.23
N GLU A 76 0.15 -8.92 3.10
CA GLU A 76 -0.98 -9.84 3.09
C GLU A 76 -2.15 -9.35 2.23
N PHE A 77 -2.78 -10.23 1.46
CA PHE A 77 -4.25 -10.28 1.36
C PHE A 77 -4.71 -11.59 1.96
N GLN A 78 -5.91 -11.61 2.57
CA GLN A 78 -6.55 -12.87 2.95
C GLN A 78 -6.72 -13.82 1.73
N ASN A 79 -6.79 -13.26 0.51
CA ASN A 79 -6.69 -13.99 -0.76
C ASN A 79 -5.94 -13.15 -1.81
N ASN A 80 -4.63 -13.40 -1.95
CA ASN A 80 -3.75 -12.64 -2.86
C ASN A 80 -4.20 -12.64 -4.31
N ALA A 81 -4.68 -13.77 -4.84
CA ALA A 81 -5.09 -13.84 -6.24
C ALA A 81 -6.31 -12.96 -6.50
N ALA A 82 -7.29 -13.00 -5.59
CA ALA A 82 -8.46 -12.13 -5.69
C ALA A 82 -8.12 -10.64 -5.49
N GLY A 83 -7.21 -10.33 -4.55
CA GLY A 83 -6.73 -8.96 -4.32
C GLY A 83 -6.02 -8.37 -5.54
N VAL A 84 -5.10 -9.12 -6.13
CA VAL A 84 -4.37 -8.70 -7.35
C VAL A 84 -5.33 -8.50 -8.51
N GLN A 85 -6.27 -9.42 -8.75
CA GLN A 85 -7.25 -9.27 -9.84
C GLN A 85 -8.16 -8.06 -9.63
N ARG A 86 -8.55 -7.78 -8.39
CA ARG A 86 -9.33 -6.58 -8.04
C ARG A 86 -8.54 -5.30 -8.33
N ALA A 87 -7.26 -5.28 -7.97
CA ALA A 87 -6.38 -4.16 -8.26
C ALA A 87 -6.25 -3.91 -9.77
N ILE A 88 -6.03 -4.98 -10.55
CA ILE A 88 -5.95 -4.89 -12.02
C ILE A 88 -7.25 -4.36 -12.62
N SER A 89 -8.39 -4.86 -12.14
CA SER A 89 -9.72 -4.39 -12.59
C SER A 89 -9.96 -2.92 -12.26
N ALA A 90 -9.30 -2.40 -11.22
CA ALA A 90 -9.34 -1.00 -10.81
C ALA A 90 -8.27 -0.13 -11.48
N GLY A 91 -7.53 -0.66 -12.47
CA GLY A 91 -6.56 0.08 -13.26
C GLY A 91 -5.10 -0.10 -12.83
N ALA A 92 -4.79 -0.97 -11.88
CA ALA A 92 -3.41 -1.32 -11.57
C ALA A 92 -2.80 -2.20 -12.67
N VAL A 93 -1.48 -2.13 -12.84
CA VAL A 93 -0.72 -2.94 -13.78
C VAL A 93 0.05 -3.99 -13.01
N LEU A 94 -0.02 -5.26 -13.46
CA LEU A 94 0.82 -6.32 -12.91
C LEU A 94 2.26 -6.18 -13.43
N GLU A 95 3.22 -6.23 -12.52
CA GLU A 95 4.64 -6.14 -12.82
C GLU A 95 5.39 -7.38 -12.37
N GLN A 96 6.58 -7.57 -12.94
CA GLN A 96 7.50 -8.58 -12.46
C GLN A 96 8.02 -8.20 -11.07
N VAL A 97 8.17 -9.20 -10.20
CA VAL A 97 8.84 -9.01 -8.91
C VAL A 97 10.35 -8.88 -9.19
N GLU A 98 10.91 -7.69 -8.93
CA GLU A 98 12.29 -7.37 -9.25
C GLU A 98 13.26 -7.68 -8.09
N GLY A 99 14.52 -7.99 -8.45
CA GLY A 99 15.70 -7.83 -7.60
C GLY A 99 15.70 -8.54 -6.23
N ASN A 100 16.34 -7.89 -5.26
CA ASN A 100 16.57 -8.39 -3.90
C ASN A 100 15.28 -8.73 -3.14
N ILE A 101 14.12 -8.22 -3.54
CA ILE A 101 12.84 -8.52 -2.88
C ILE A 101 12.51 -10.01 -2.99
N ALA A 102 12.66 -10.60 -4.18
CA ALA A 102 12.48 -12.05 -4.34
C ALA A 102 13.48 -12.87 -3.51
N ALA A 103 14.72 -12.37 -3.36
CA ALA A 103 15.76 -13.00 -2.56
C ALA A 103 15.54 -12.83 -1.03
N MET A 104 14.93 -11.72 -0.59
CA MET A 104 14.60 -11.45 0.81
C MET A 104 13.41 -12.28 1.31
N TYR A 105 12.53 -12.73 0.41
CA TYR A 105 11.36 -13.54 0.73
C TYR A 105 11.34 -14.87 -0.05
N PRO A 106 12.37 -15.72 0.14
CA PRO A 106 12.50 -16.96 -0.63
C PRO A 106 11.33 -17.91 -0.33
N GLY A 107 10.73 -18.44 -1.39
CA GLY A 107 9.62 -19.40 -1.27
C GLY A 107 8.25 -18.79 -0.94
N ILE A 108 8.14 -17.46 -0.82
CA ILE A 108 6.86 -16.78 -0.66
C ILE A 108 6.38 -16.31 -2.03
N PRO A 109 5.23 -16.81 -2.54
CA PRO A 109 4.64 -16.27 -3.76
C PRO A 109 4.27 -14.80 -3.55
N MET A 110 4.89 -13.92 -4.33
CA MET A 110 4.61 -12.49 -4.31
C MET A 110 4.12 -12.01 -5.68
N ALA A 111 3.23 -11.02 -5.67
CA ALA A 111 2.90 -10.22 -6.84
C ALA A 111 3.40 -8.79 -6.64
N LYS A 112 3.81 -8.13 -7.71
CA LYS A 112 4.06 -6.69 -7.73
C LYS A 112 2.99 -6.04 -8.60
N ILE A 113 2.30 -5.03 -8.10
CA ILE A 113 1.38 -4.21 -8.91
C ILE A 113 1.82 -2.75 -8.88
N ARG A 114 1.63 -2.01 -9.96
CA ARG A 114 1.72 -0.56 -9.98
C ARG A 114 0.32 0.02 -10.03
N ASP A 115 -0.05 0.85 -9.07
CA ASP A 115 -1.37 1.48 -9.06
C ASP A 115 -1.46 2.69 -10.03
N PRO A 116 -2.66 3.23 -10.28
CA PRO A 116 -2.85 4.38 -11.18
C PRO A 116 -2.14 5.67 -10.74
N PHE A 117 -1.65 5.73 -9.51
CA PHE A 117 -0.95 6.88 -8.93
C PHE A 117 0.57 6.69 -8.92
N GLY A 118 1.06 5.57 -9.48
CA GLY A 118 2.48 5.27 -9.65
C GLY A 118 3.13 4.57 -8.46
N PHE A 119 2.37 4.14 -7.44
CA PHE A 119 2.94 3.37 -6.33
C PHE A 119 3.03 1.89 -6.67
N SER A 120 4.21 1.31 -6.42
CA SER A 120 4.43 -0.12 -6.57
C SER A 120 4.11 -0.82 -5.27
N TRP A 121 3.21 -1.80 -5.30
CA TRP A 121 2.81 -2.60 -4.15
C TRP A 121 3.30 -4.03 -4.32
N TYR A 122 4.16 -4.48 -3.41
CA TYR A 122 4.46 -5.90 -3.25
C TYR A 122 3.38 -6.54 -2.41
N ILE A 123 2.89 -7.69 -2.83
CA ILE A 123 1.76 -8.40 -2.24
C ILE A 123 2.21 -9.84 -1.98
N GLY A 124 2.49 -10.17 -0.72
CA GLY A 124 2.92 -11.50 -0.27
C GLY A 124 1.78 -12.33 0.32
N LYS A 125 1.94 -13.65 0.35
CA LYS A 125 1.04 -14.55 1.10
C LYS A 125 1.66 -14.77 2.47
N SER A 126 0.92 -14.51 3.54
CA SER A 126 1.36 -14.89 4.88
C SER A 126 1.61 -16.39 4.92
N THR A 127 2.84 -16.78 5.29
CA THR A 127 3.17 -18.15 5.69
C THR A 127 3.09 -18.33 7.20
N ALA A 128 2.59 -17.32 7.94
CA ALA A 128 2.41 -17.43 9.37
C ALA A 128 1.48 -18.60 9.68
N VAL A 129 2.05 -19.66 10.24
CA VAL A 129 1.29 -20.70 10.94
C VAL A 129 0.40 -19.96 11.94
N PRO A 130 -0.92 -20.20 11.98
CA PRO A 130 -1.78 -19.62 12.98
C PRO A 130 -1.14 -19.84 14.36
N ARG A 131 -1.04 -18.81 15.21
CA ARG A 131 -0.48 -18.93 16.58
C ARG A 131 -1.30 -19.84 17.52
N THR A 132 -2.20 -20.66 16.98
CA THR A 132 -3.05 -21.63 17.69
C THR A 132 -2.54 -23.07 17.66
N SER A 133 -1.31 -23.32 17.21
CA SER A 133 -0.70 -24.64 17.33
C SER A 133 0.74 -24.57 17.85
N LEU A 134 0.87 -24.27 19.14
CA LEU A 134 1.95 -24.81 19.96
C LEU A 134 1.32 -25.87 20.86
N PRO A 135 1.83 -27.12 20.87
CA PRO A 135 1.40 -28.13 21.84
C PRO A 135 1.74 -27.72 23.28
#